data_AF-A0A0L6TYP4-F1
#
_entry.id   AF-A0A0L6TYP4-F1
#
_cell.length_a   1.000
_cell.length_b   1.000
_cell.length_c   1.000
_cell.angle_alpha   90.00
_cell.angle_beta   90.00
_cell.angle_gamma   90.00
#
_symmetry.space_group_name_H-M   'P 1'
#
loop_
_entity.id
_entity.type
_entity.pdbx_description
1 polymer ?
#
loop_
_entity_poly.entity_id
_entity_poly.type
_entity_poly.pdbx_seq_one_letter_code
_entity_poly.pdbx_strand_id
1 'polypeptide(L)'
;MADNNGKLSVISAEGGFFDTLAGKYSNTVSIDTTLKAHCGDPIRVDRRGRPPEYIPAPTLTILLAVQSNVIEGMFDNGTFKDRGLTARFLYCKPNSMVGHRGFDTVPVQPVYETAYNI
;
A
#
# COMPACT_ATOMS: atom_id res chain seq x y z
N MET A 1 -0.82 17.00 -5.12
CA MET A 1 0.44 17.39 -4.43
C MET A 1 0.68 18.89 -4.53
N ALA A 2 0.46 19.54 -5.68
CA ALA A 2 0.61 20.98 -5.85
C ALA A 2 -0.19 21.79 -4.80
N ASP A 3 -1.48 21.47 -4.63
CA ASP A 3 -2.36 22.14 -3.67
C ASP A 3 -1.96 21.91 -2.20
N ASN A 4 -1.16 20.88 -1.92
CA ASN A 4 -0.69 20.51 -0.59
C ASN A 4 0.77 20.91 -0.35
N ASN A 5 1.25 21.94 -1.04
CA ASN A 5 2.60 22.46 -0.89
C ASN A 5 3.69 21.38 -1.11
N GLY A 6 3.44 20.46 -2.04
CA GLY A 6 4.33 19.35 -2.37
C GLY A 6 4.30 18.15 -1.42
N LYS A 7 3.45 18.16 -0.39
CA LYS A 7 3.40 17.10 0.63
C LYS A 7 2.18 16.20 0.43
N LEU A 8 2.36 14.89 0.52
CA LEU A 8 1.27 13.92 0.45
C LEU A 8 1.57 12.72 1.34
N SER A 9 0.52 12.18 1.95
CA SER A 9 0.58 10.90 2.65
C SER A 9 -0.49 9.96 2.13
N VAL A 10 -0.13 8.69 2.00
CA VAL A 10 -1.04 7.59 1.67
C VAL A 10 -0.95 6.58 2.81
N ILE A 11 -2.02 6.44 3.57
CA ILE A 11 -2.12 5.49 4.68
C ILE A 11 -3.35 4.62 4.42
N SER A 12 -3.15 3.31 4.26
CA SER A 12 -4.24 2.40 3.90
C SER A 12 -4.04 0.99 4.47
N ALA A 13 -5.15 0.32 4.78
CA ALA A 13 -5.20 -1.10 5.11
C ALA A 13 -5.38 -1.99 3.86
N GLU A 14 -5.27 -1.41 2.67
CA GLU A 14 -5.54 -2.09 1.40
C GLU A 14 -4.42 -1.89 0.38
N GLY A 15 -4.27 -2.88 -0.51
CA GLY A 15 -3.25 -2.92 -1.56
C GLY A 15 -3.58 -2.16 -2.84
N GLY A 16 -4.79 -1.58 -2.95
CA GLY A 16 -5.26 -0.92 -4.17
C GLY A 16 -4.41 0.27 -4.65
N PHE A 17 -3.56 0.80 -3.76
CA PHE A 17 -2.54 1.77 -4.15
C PHE A 17 -1.58 1.23 -5.22
N PHE A 18 -1.14 -0.02 -5.11
CA PHE A 18 -0.23 -0.64 -6.09
C PHE A 18 -0.90 -0.88 -7.44
N ASP A 19 -2.19 -1.25 -7.43
CA ASP A 19 -2.99 -1.33 -8.66
C ASP A 19 -3.06 0.01 -9.39
N THR A 20 -3.17 1.11 -8.64
CA THR A 20 -3.17 2.48 -9.19
C THR A 20 -1.81 2.80 -9.81
N LEU A 21 -0.71 2.47 -9.14
CA LEU A 21 0.65 2.66 -9.67
C LEU A 21 0.95 1.80 -10.90
N ALA A 22 0.35 0.61 -10.99
CA ALA A 22 0.45 -0.28 -12.15
C ALA A 22 -0.35 0.24 -13.36
N GLY A 23 -1.08 1.35 -13.22
CA GLY A 23 -1.84 1.97 -14.30
C GLY A 23 -3.22 1.35 -14.54
N LYS A 24 -3.71 0.49 -13.63
CA LYS A 24 -5.03 -0.16 -13.74
C LYS A 24 -6.19 0.85 -13.78
N TYR A 25 -5.98 2.04 -13.23
CA TYR A 25 -6.93 3.16 -13.19
C TYR A 25 -6.24 4.44 -13.66
N SER A 26 -5.98 4.59 -14.95
CA SER A 26 -5.35 5.80 -15.48
C SER A 26 -6.21 7.06 -15.22
N ASN A 27 -5.83 7.87 -14.22
CA ASN A 27 -5.77 9.33 -14.42
C ASN A 27 -4.88 10.13 -13.45
N THR A 28 -4.50 9.61 -12.27
CA THR A 28 -3.55 10.34 -11.40
C THR A 28 -2.84 9.39 -10.44
N VAL A 29 -1.69 8.85 -10.85
CA VAL A 29 -0.39 8.71 -10.12
C VAL A 29 0.43 7.74 -10.96
N SER A 30 1.49 8.25 -11.62
CA SER A 30 2.48 7.40 -12.29
C SER A 30 3.48 6.89 -11.26
N ILE A 31 4.04 5.70 -11.50
CA ILE A 31 5.21 5.22 -10.76
C ILE A 31 6.33 6.27 -10.73
N ASP A 32 6.54 7.03 -11.82
CA ASP A 32 7.49 8.16 -11.88
C ASP A 32 7.27 9.20 -10.78
N THR A 33 6.02 9.56 -10.53
CA THR A 33 5.65 10.56 -9.52
C THR A 33 6.04 10.05 -8.13
N THR A 34 5.80 8.76 -7.85
CA THR A 34 6.17 8.12 -6.58
C THR A 34 7.69 8.05 -6.41
N LEU A 35 8.43 7.65 -7.45
CA LEU A 35 9.89 7.57 -7.42
C LEU A 35 10.53 8.94 -7.18
N LYS A 36 10.05 9.97 -7.88
CA LYS A 36 10.51 11.36 -7.70
C LYS A 36 10.18 11.89 -6.31
N ALA A 37 8.96 11.66 -5.83
CA ALA A 37 8.54 12.11 -4.51
C ALA A 37 9.27 11.41 -3.37
N HIS A 38 9.72 10.17 -3.56
CA HIS A 38 10.59 9.47 -2.61
C HIS A 38 11.98 10.11 -2.55
N CYS A 39 12.57 10.48 -3.69
CA CYS A 39 13.91 11.09 -3.74
C CYS A 39 13.91 12.61 -3.50
N GLY A 40 12.75 13.26 -3.55
CA GLY A 40 12.62 14.72 -3.51
C GLY A 40 12.88 15.41 -4.85
N ASP A 41 12.87 14.66 -5.96
CA ASP A 41 13.10 15.21 -7.29
C ASP A 41 11.92 16.06 -7.76
N PRO A 42 12.15 17.22 -8.41
CA PRO A 42 11.07 18.09 -8.85
C PRO A 42 10.07 17.39 -9.81
N ILE A 43 8.79 17.64 -9.60
CA ILE A 43 7.70 17.13 -10.45
C ILE A 43 7.12 18.30 -11.25
N ARG A 44 7.08 18.13 -12.58
CA ARG A 44 6.43 19.05 -13.52
C ARG A 44 5.37 18.28 -14.29
N VAL A 45 4.15 18.80 -14.29
CA VAL A 45 3.03 18.20 -15.01
C VAL A 45 2.37 19.29 -15.83
N ASP A 46 2.43 19.13 -17.14
CA ASP A 46 1.70 19.96 -18.09
C ASP A 46 0.57 19.12 -18.69
N ARG A 47 -0.68 19.57 -18.48
CA ARG A 47 -1.89 18.89 -18.95
C ARG A 47 -2.71 19.88 -19.76
N ARG A 48 -3.15 19.45 -20.94
CA ARG A 48 -4.02 20.27 -21.80
C ARG A 48 -5.29 20.66 -21.03
N GLY A 49 -5.51 21.97 -20.84
CA GLY A 49 -6.70 22.51 -20.20
C GLY A 49 -6.61 22.78 -18.70
N ARG A 50 -5.45 22.55 -18.04
CA ARG A 50 -5.18 22.96 -16.66
C ARG A 50 -3.90 23.82 -16.62
N PRO A 51 -3.78 24.80 -15.72
CA PRO A 51 -2.49 25.43 -15.46
C PRO A 51 -1.40 24.38 -15.15
N PRO A 52 -0.17 24.57 -15.64
CA PRO A 52 0.93 23.65 -15.38
C PRO A 52 1.21 23.57 -13.87
N GLU A 53 1.44 22.37 -13.37
CA GLU A 53 1.80 22.13 -11.98
C GLU A 53 3.30 21.95 -11.83
N TYR A 54 3.91 22.68 -10.89
CA TYR A 54 5.31 22.52 -10.52
C TYR A 54 5.45 22.30 -9.02
N ILE A 55 6.10 21.19 -8.65
CA ILE A 55 6.38 20.83 -7.27
C ILE A 55 7.91 20.71 -7.13
N PRO A 56 8.59 21.72 -6.56
CA PRO A 56 10.05 21.77 -6.52
C PRO A 56 10.67 20.75 -5.56
N ALA A 57 10.02 20.48 -4.42
CA ALA A 57 10.49 19.57 -3.39
C ALA A 57 9.32 18.68 -2.93
N PRO A 58 8.93 17.66 -3.71
CA PRO A 58 7.87 16.75 -3.30
C PRO A 58 8.30 15.90 -2.12
N THR A 59 7.35 15.58 -1.26
CA THR A 59 7.54 14.64 -0.16
C THR A 59 6.34 13.70 -0.09
N LEU A 60 6.61 12.40 -0.09
CA LEU A 60 5.59 11.37 -0.06
C LEU A 60 5.87 10.37 1.06
N THR A 61 4.88 10.19 1.94
CA THR A 61 4.90 9.14 2.97
C THR A 61 3.86 8.09 2.63
N ILE A 62 4.26 6.83 2.51
CA ILE A 62 3.36 5.72 2.25
C ILE A 62 3.45 4.73 3.41
N LEU A 63 2.30 4.39 4.00
CA LEU A 63 2.17 3.36 5.01
C LEU A 63 1.01 2.44 4.63
N LEU A 64 1.31 1.18 4.38
CA LEU A 64 0.31 0.21 3.91
C LEU A 64 0.33 -1.03 4.79
N ALA A 65 -0.84 -1.44 5.27
CA ALA A 65 -1.05 -2.70 5.96
C ALA A 65 -1.81 -3.64 5.02
N VAL A 66 -1.08 -4.43 4.22
CA VAL A 66 -1.65 -5.25 3.14
C VAL A 66 -1.54 -6.74 3.41
N GLN A 67 -2.34 -7.53 2.70
CA GLN A 67 -2.22 -8.99 2.70
C GLN A 67 -0.92 -9.44 2.01
N SER A 68 -0.42 -10.64 2.36
CA SER A 68 0.86 -11.16 1.83
C SER A 68 0.86 -11.34 0.31
N ASN A 69 -0.26 -11.75 -0.28
CA ASN A 69 -0.43 -11.90 -1.73
C ASN A 69 -0.23 -10.58 -2.49
N VAL A 70 -0.58 -9.43 -1.89
CA VAL A 70 -0.34 -8.11 -2.49
C VAL A 70 1.16 -7.83 -2.58
N ILE A 71 1.91 -8.19 -1.53
CA ILE A 71 3.37 -8.03 -1.50
C ILE A 71 4.02 -8.93 -2.54
N GLU A 72 3.58 -10.19 -2.64
CA GLU A 72 4.05 -11.15 -3.65
C GLU A 72 3.79 -10.62 -5.07
N GLY A 73 2.56 -10.19 -5.37
CA GLY A 73 2.23 -9.61 -6.67
C GLY A 73 3.03 -8.34 -7.00
N MET A 74 3.43 -7.57 -5.99
CA MET A 74 4.31 -6.41 -6.20
C MET A 74 5.73 -6.83 -6.59
N PHE A 75 6.27 -7.91 -6.01
CA PHE A 75 7.58 -8.44 -6.37
C PHE A 75 7.60 -9.11 -7.76
N ASP A 76 6.49 -9.73 -8.14
CA ASP A 76 6.32 -10.38 -9.44
C ASP A 76 6.09 -9.36 -10.58
N ASN A 77 5.73 -8.11 -10.24
CA ASN A 77 5.59 -7.05 -11.22
C ASN A 77 6.97 -6.56 -11.70
N GLY A 78 7.37 -7.03 -12.89
CA GLY A 78 8.65 -6.66 -13.52
C GLY A 78 8.85 -5.15 -13.64
N THR A 79 7.80 -4.37 -13.95
CA THR A 79 7.92 -2.90 -14.04
C THR A 79 8.25 -2.28 -12.68
N PHE A 80 7.65 -2.77 -11.59
CA PHE A 80 7.96 -2.26 -10.26
C PHE A 80 9.39 -2.61 -9.83
N LYS A 81 9.86 -3.80 -10.18
CA LYS A 81 11.22 -4.26 -9.93
C LYS A 81 12.25 -3.46 -10.73
N ASP A 82 12.07 -3.38 -12.05
CA ASP A 82 13.02 -2.75 -12.98
C ASP A 82 13.16 -1.25 -12.75
N ARG A 83 12.07 -0.61 -12.32
CA ARG A 83 12.05 0.82 -11.98
C ARG A 83 12.45 1.10 -10.51
N GLY A 84 12.75 0.05 -9.75
CA GLY A 84 13.24 0.13 -8.37
C GLY A 84 12.18 0.55 -7.33
N LEU A 85 10.89 0.46 -7.64
CA LEU A 85 9.83 0.80 -6.69
C LEU A 85 9.87 -0.12 -5.47
N THR A 86 10.05 -1.43 -5.70
CA THR A 86 10.09 -2.43 -4.62
C THR A 86 11.27 -2.21 -3.66
N ALA A 87 12.36 -1.62 -4.11
CA ALA A 87 13.53 -1.34 -3.27
C ALA A 87 13.34 -0.15 -2.31
N ARG A 88 12.25 0.62 -2.45
CA ARG A 88 11.99 1.86 -1.68
C ARG A 88 11.10 1.68 -0.46
N PHE A 89 10.59 0.47 -0.24
CA PHE A 89 9.73 0.17 0.90
C PHE A 89 10.53 -0.51 2.01
N LEU A 90 10.18 -0.16 3.25
CA LEU A 90 10.52 -0.95 4.41
C LEU A 90 9.43 -2.02 4.60
N TYR A 91 9.82 -3.29 4.60
CA TYR A 91 8.92 -4.41 4.74
C TYR A 91 8.90 -4.93 6.17
N CYS A 92 7.71 -5.20 6.68
CA CYS A 92 7.51 -5.93 7.94
C CYS A 92 6.46 -7.02 7.70
N LYS A 93 6.82 -8.28 7.96
CA LYS A 93 5.89 -9.41 7.95
C LYS A 93 5.86 -9.99 9.36
N PRO A 94 4.79 -9.73 10.14
CA PRO A 94 4.68 -10.30 11.47
C PRO A 94 4.53 -11.82 11.39
N ASN A 95 4.98 -12.53 12.43
CA ASN A 95 4.74 -13.96 12.55
C ASN A 95 3.23 -14.23 12.59
N SER A 96 2.81 -15.29 11.89
CA SER A 96 1.42 -15.71 11.93
C SER A 96 1.05 -16.20 13.33
N MET A 97 -0.05 -15.69 13.86
CA MET A 97 -0.63 -16.17 15.12
C MET A 97 -1.62 -17.33 14.90
N VAL A 98 -1.83 -17.77 13.65
CA VAL A 98 -2.70 -18.91 13.34
C VAL A 98 -2.15 -20.17 14.04
N GLY A 99 -3.02 -20.90 14.73
CA GLY A 99 -2.65 -22.09 15.53
C GLY A 99 -1.98 -21.79 16.89
N HIS A 100 -1.53 -20.55 17.12
CA HIS A 100 -0.84 -20.13 18.34
C HIS A 100 -1.63 -19.10 19.15
N ARG A 101 -2.80 -18.69 18.63
CA ARG A 101 -3.70 -17.77 19.33
C ARG A 101 -4.32 -18.51 20.51
N GLY A 102 -3.89 -18.16 21.72
CA GLY A 102 -4.60 -18.56 22.94
C GLY A 102 -6.04 -18.03 22.88
N PHE A 103 -7.01 -18.93 22.95
CA PHE A 103 -8.40 -18.54 23.11
C PHE A 103 -8.61 -18.23 24.59
N ASP A 104 -8.86 -16.96 24.90
CA ASP A 104 -9.33 -16.56 26.22
C ASP A 104 -10.84 -16.78 26.29
N THR A 105 -11.23 -18.05 26.34
CA THR A 105 -12.63 -18.47 26.34
C THR A 105 -12.88 -19.45 27.48
N VAL A 106 -14.00 -19.28 28.16
CA VAL A 106 -14.48 -20.26 29.14
C VAL A 106 -14.78 -21.57 28.40
N PRO A 107 -14.40 -22.74 28.94
CA PRO A 107 -14.77 -24.02 28.36
C PRO A 107 -16.27 -24.12 28.11
N VAL A 108 -16.66 -24.80 27.02
CA VAL A 108 -18.07 -25.06 26.73
C VAL A 108 -18.66 -25.82 27.93
N GLN A 109 -19.77 -25.32 28.48
CA GLN A 109 -20.40 -26.01 29.60
C GLN A 109 -21.02 -27.33 29.11
N PRO A 110 -20.91 -28.43 29.88
CA PRO A 110 -21.35 -29.77 29.45
C PRO A 110 -22.82 -29.83 28.99
N VAL A 111 -23.67 -28.95 29.51
CA VAL A 111 -25.09 -28.85 29.13
C VAL A 111 -25.30 -28.52 27.65
N TYR A 112 -24.34 -27.85 27.02
CA TYR A 112 -24.42 -27.50 25.59
C TYR A 112 -23.82 -28.59 24.69
N GLU A 113 -22.91 -29.44 25.18
CA GLU A 113 -22.38 -30.59 24.42
C GLU A 113 -23.47 -31.64 24.17
N THR A 114 -24.34 -31.89 25.15
CA THR A 114 -25.42 -32.88 25.02
C THR A 114 -26.54 -32.43 24.08
N ALA A 115 -26.68 -31.12 23.83
CA ALA A 115 -27.67 -30.56 22.91
C ALA A 115 -27.22 -30.63 21.44
N TYR A 116 -25.92 -30.75 21.19
CA TYR A 116 -25.30 -30.89 19.88
C TYR A 116 -24.58 -32.24 19.81
N ASN A 117 -25.33 -33.35 19.65
CA ASN A 117 -24.78 -34.69 19.46
C ASN A 117 -23.69 -34.70 18.35
N ILE A 118 -22.42 -34.74 18.76
CA ILE A 118 -21.27 -35.20 17.96
C ILE A 118 -20.82 -36.52 18.56
#